data_AF-A0A8H7USQ4-F1
#
_entry.id   AF-A0A8H7USQ4-F1
#
_cell.length_a   1.000
_cell.length_b   1.000
_cell.length_c   1.000
_cell.angle_alpha   90.00
_cell.angle_beta   90.00
_cell.angle_gamma   90.00
#
_symmetry.space_group_name_H-M   'P 1'
#
loop_
_entity.id
_entity.type
_entity.pdbx_description
1 polymer ?
#
loop_
_entity_poly.entity_id
_entity_poly.type
_entity_poly.pdbx_seq_one_letter_code
_entity_poly.pdbx_strand_id
1 'polypeptide(L)'
;MGAQTSKVARKLPTKARPETLQNIPNESPATLGSMANAASEFKTEFIEEESRDPQLHENLKSLGPVTIPPTITKMRPTDTMLNIMKQRKEAETKELRGHTVTDENMSIDSLFTLLEQRKRLQPGEIDKPEVRQAMLEKYKIDEPTLGTLLKYYNTMAIMPPAIDDKEERRVSVWVTDKVDWEKKVRQVDQRNAEIKKARQEALKDNNRAKKEKEDNTEDKALKDLFDEGY
;
A
#
# COMPACT_ATOMS: atom_id res chain seq x y z
N MET A 1 -36.22 30.43 2.03
CA MET A 1 -35.40 30.84 3.19
C MET A 1 -33.93 30.62 2.83
N GLY A 2 -33.19 31.68 2.52
CA GLY A 2 -31.81 31.62 2.05
C GLY A 2 -30.87 32.34 3.02
N ALA A 3 -29.79 31.68 3.42
CA ALA A 3 -28.81 32.16 4.39
C ALA A 3 -27.81 33.13 3.72
N GLN A 4 -27.78 34.39 4.18
CA GLN A 4 -26.72 35.34 3.87
C GLN A 4 -25.59 35.20 4.89
N THR A 5 -24.41 34.74 4.45
CA THR A 5 -23.18 34.72 5.25
C THR A 5 -22.44 36.04 5.07
N SER A 6 -22.35 36.86 6.12
CA SER A 6 -21.61 38.12 6.15
C SER A 6 -20.09 37.88 6.15
N LYS A 7 -19.42 38.28 5.07
CA LYS A 7 -17.95 38.27 4.95
C LYS A 7 -17.36 39.48 5.67
N VAL A 8 -16.85 39.29 6.89
CA VAL A 8 -16.04 40.31 7.59
C VAL A 8 -14.60 40.21 7.09
N ALA A 9 -14.22 41.12 6.20
CA ALA A 9 -12.84 41.29 5.74
C ALA A 9 -11.99 41.90 6.88
N ARG A 10 -11.07 41.12 7.45
CA ARG A 10 -10.15 41.58 8.49
C ARG A 10 -9.10 42.49 7.84
N LYS A 11 -9.08 43.78 8.21
CA LYS A 11 -8.04 44.73 7.80
C LYS A 11 -6.79 44.50 8.64
N LEU A 12 -5.67 44.14 8.00
CA LEU A 12 -4.37 44.10 8.66
C LEU A 12 -3.88 45.53 8.96
N PRO A 13 -3.23 45.77 10.11
CA PRO A 13 -2.63 47.06 10.42
C PRO A 13 -1.44 47.33 9.48
N THR A 14 -1.51 48.42 8.72
CA THR A 14 -0.50 48.83 7.73
C THR A 14 0.59 49.74 8.30
N LYS A 15 0.54 50.07 9.61
CA LYS A 15 1.54 50.88 10.29
C LYS A 15 2.24 50.06 11.36
N ALA A 16 3.57 49.99 11.29
CA ALA A 16 4.40 49.34 12.30
C ALA A 16 4.26 50.08 13.65
N ARG A 17 4.19 49.31 14.74
CA ARG A 17 4.13 49.87 16.11
C ARG A 17 5.52 50.44 16.46
N PRO A 18 5.61 51.62 17.08
CA PRO A 18 6.90 52.21 17.44
C PRO A 18 7.73 51.33 18.39
N GLU A 19 7.06 50.49 19.21
CA GLU A 19 7.72 49.58 20.15
C GLU A 19 8.48 48.43 19.47
N THR A 20 8.14 48.09 18.22
CA THR A 20 8.87 47.06 17.45
C THR A 20 10.11 47.58 16.73
N LEU A 21 10.34 48.90 16.70
CA LEU A 21 11.51 49.50 16.03
C LEU A 21 12.75 49.55 16.93
N GLN A 22 12.62 49.37 18.25
CA GLN A 22 13.75 49.43 19.18
C GLN A 22 14.45 48.09 19.42
N ASN A 23 13.81 46.98 19.07
CA ASN A 23 14.45 45.65 19.05
C ASN A 23 14.73 45.27 17.60
N ILE A 24 15.84 45.79 17.06
CA ILE A 24 16.42 45.22 15.86
C ILE A 24 16.99 43.86 16.28
N PRO A 25 16.47 42.73 15.76
CA PRO A 25 17.08 41.44 16.04
C PRO A 25 18.49 41.44 15.44
N ASN A 26 19.50 41.22 16.28
CA ASN A 26 20.83 40.89 15.79
C ASN A 26 20.73 39.56 15.04
N GLU A 27 21.18 39.61 13.80
CA GLU A 27 21.24 38.60 12.74
C GLU A 27 20.92 37.15 13.16
N SER A 28 19.86 36.61 12.55
CA SER A 28 19.57 35.18 12.54
C SER A 28 20.63 34.41 11.72
N PRO A 29 20.87 33.12 11.98
CA PRO A 29 21.86 32.35 11.22
C PRO A 29 21.58 32.26 9.70
N ALA A 30 20.39 32.65 9.23
CA ALA A 30 20.08 32.76 7.80
C ALA A 30 20.74 33.98 7.12
N THR A 31 21.07 35.05 7.86
CA THR A 31 21.79 36.23 7.32
C THR A 31 23.31 36.04 7.26
N LEU A 32 23.87 35.03 7.94
CA LEU A 32 25.29 34.67 7.80
C LEU A 32 25.64 34.14 6.41
N GLY A 33 24.67 33.56 5.69
CA GLY A 33 24.87 33.07 4.33
C GLY A 33 25.13 34.20 3.31
N SER A 34 24.58 35.40 3.51
CA SER A 34 24.87 36.53 2.62
C SER A 34 26.20 37.20 2.92
N MET A 35 26.67 37.18 4.18
CA MET A 35 28.01 37.68 4.53
C MET A 35 29.14 36.81 3.97
N ALA A 36 28.94 35.49 3.86
CA ALA A 36 29.93 34.60 3.24
C ALA A 36 30.20 34.96 1.76
N ASN A 37 29.19 35.48 1.04
CA ASN A 37 29.34 35.94 -0.35
C ASN A 37 29.89 37.38 -0.45
N ALA A 38 29.60 38.24 0.54
CA ALA A 38 30.10 39.61 0.60
C ALA A 38 31.62 39.69 0.85
N ALA A 39 32.23 38.66 1.45
CA ALA A 39 33.68 38.58 1.64
C ALA A 39 34.49 38.46 0.33
N SER A 40 33.85 38.11 -0.80
CA SER A 40 34.53 38.00 -2.10
C SER A 40 34.57 39.28 -2.93
N GLU A 41 33.78 40.30 -2.58
CA GLU A 41 33.63 41.51 -3.41
C GLU A 41 34.75 42.53 -3.19
N PHE A 42 35.42 42.50 -2.04
CA PHE A 42 36.56 43.37 -1.73
C PHE A 42 37.84 42.55 -1.53
N LYS A 43 38.64 42.41 -2.58
CA LYS A 43 40.03 42.00 -2.45
C LYS A 43 40.80 43.14 -1.78
N THR A 44 40.98 43.03 -0.48
CA THR A 44 41.90 43.91 0.25
C THR A 44 43.33 43.60 -0.20
N GLU A 45 44.23 44.58 -0.10
CA GLU A 45 45.64 44.46 -0.49
C GLU A 45 46.32 43.24 0.17
N PHE A 46 45.90 42.93 1.40
CA PHE A 46 46.29 41.73 2.14
C PHE A 46 45.93 40.41 1.43
N ILE A 47 44.73 40.31 0.85
CA ILE A 47 44.27 39.10 0.12
C ILE A 47 45.06 38.94 -1.19
N GLU A 48 45.46 40.04 -1.84
CA GLU A 48 46.26 39.97 -3.07
C GLU A 48 47.68 39.50 -2.81
N GLU A 49 48.32 39.93 -1.72
CA GLU A 49 49.64 39.44 -1.31
C GLU A 49 49.58 37.97 -0.88
N GLU A 50 48.57 37.58 -0.10
CA GLU A 50 48.38 36.21 0.36
C GLU A 50 48.12 35.25 -0.82
N SER A 51 47.41 35.70 -1.87
CA SER A 51 47.19 34.92 -3.09
C SER A 51 48.46 34.64 -3.92
N ARG A 52 49.54 35.38 -3.67
CA ARG A 52 50.86 35.17 -4.30
C ARG A 52 51.75 34.21 -3.52
N ASP A 53 51.34 33.78 -2.33
CA ASP A 53 52.10 32.81 -1.53
C ASP A 53 51.96 31.39 -2.13
N PRO A 54 53.05 30.79 -2.65
CA PRO A 54 53.02 29.43 -3.20
C PRO A 54 52.69 28.37 -2.13
N GLN A 55 52.82 28.69 -0.84
CA GLN A 55 52.54 27.78 0.28
C GLN A 55 51.18 27.99 0.92
N LEU A 56 50.38 28.96 0.45
CA LEU A 56 49.05 29.26 1.02
C LEU A 56 48.16 28.02 1.11
N HIS A 57 48.13 27.20 0.06
CA HIS A 57 47.32 25.99 0.03
C HIS A 57 47.79 24.91 1.01
N GLU A 58 49.09 24.83 1.30
CA GLU A 58 49.62 23.91 2.30
C GLU A 58 49.28 24.39 3.72
N ASN A 59 49.40 25.70 3.96
CA ASN A 59 49.04 26.32 5.23
C ASN A 59 47.53 26.20 5.53
N LEU A 60 46.66 26.41 4.55
CA LEU A 60 45.21 26.23 4.70
C LEU A 60 44.82 24.77 4.98
N LYS A 61 45.52 23.80 4.35
CA LYS A 61 45.34 22.38 4.65
C LYS A 61 45.78 22.04 6.07
N SER A 62 46.83 22.69 6.58
CA SER A 62 47.33 22.47 7.93
C SER A 62 46.40 22.97 9.04
N LEU A 63 45.65 24.06 8.77
CA LEU A 63 44.70 24.66 9.71
C LEU A 63 43.42 23.82 9.90
N GLY A 64 43.05 23.03 8.87
CA GLY A 64 41.87 22.18 8.92
C GLY A 64 40.54 22.95 9.00
N PRO A 65 39.39 22.25 9.03
CA PRO A 65 38.09 22.89 9.18
C PRO A 65 37.97 23.55 10.56
N VAL A 66 37.65 24.83 10.58
CA VAL A 66 37.44 25.58 11.83
C VAL A 66 36.24 24.99 12.57
N THR A 67 36.50 24.36 13.72
CA THR A 67 35.45 23.86 14.60
C THR A 67 34.86 25.02 15.40
N ILE A 68 33.72 25.53 14.95
CA ILE A 68 32.96 26.52 15.71
C ILE A 68 32.22 25.76 16.82
N PRO A 69 32.46 26.06 18.11
CA PRO A 69 31.69 25.44 19.19
C PRO A 69 30.22 25.83 19.01
N PRO A 70 29.28 24.88 19.09
CA PRO A 70 27.87 25.18 18.90
C PRO A 70 27.45 26.19 19.97
N THR A 71 27.02 27.37 19.54
CA THR A 71 26.43 28.37 20.43
C THR A 71 25.14 27.79 21.00
N ILE A 72 25.20 27.23 22.20
CA ILE A 72 24.02 26.75 22.91
C ILE A 72 23.28 27.99 23.43
N THR A 73 22.38 28.51 22.61
CA THR A 73 21.46 29.57 23.04
C THR A 73 20.56 28.99 24.12
N LYS A 74 20.77 29.40 25.37
CA LYS A 74 19.93 29.00 26.51
C LYS A 74 18.54 29.61 26.33
N MET A 75 17.64 28.86 25.70
CA MET A 75 16.25 29.28 25.56
C MET A 75 15.54 29.18 26.92
N ARG A 76 14.81 30.23 27.29
CA ARG A 76 14.00 30.21 28.50
C ARG A 76 12.83 29.25 28.30
N PRO A 77 12.43 28.49 29.34
CA PRO A 77 11.33 27.52 29.22
C PRO A 77 9.97 28.16 28.91
N THR A 78 9.84 29.48 29.11
CA THR A 78 8.63 30.26 28.79
C THR A 78 8.61 30.80 27.36
N ASP A 79 9.63 30.50 26.55
CA ASP A 79 9.72 31.00 25.18
C ASP A 79 8.67 30.33 24.28
N THR A 80 7.90 31.16 23.57
CA THR A 80 6.86 30.71 22.63
C THR A 80 7.45 29.90 21.48
N MET A 81 8.71 30.17 21.10
CA MET A 81 9.45 29.39 20.11
C MET A 81 9.57 27.91 20.46
N LEU A 82 9.74 27.57 21.75
CA LEU A 82 9.83 26.17 22.19
C LEU A 82 8.50 25.44 22.00
N ASN A 83 7.37 26.11 22.19
CA ASN A 83 6.06 25.53 21.92
C ASN A 83 5.84 25.31 20.43
N ILE A 84 6.27 26.25 19.58
CA ILE A 84 6.20 26.11 18.12
C ILE A 84 7.09 24.94 17.65
N MET A 85 8.31 24.81 18.17
CA MET A 85 9.19 23.69 17.85
C MET A 85 8.61 22.35 18.31
N LYS A 86 8.02 22.27 19.50
CA LYS A 86 7.33 21.07 19.98
C LYS A 86 6.15 20.69 19.08
N GLN A 87 5.30 21.66 18.71
CA GLN A 87 4.18 21.43 17.81
C GLN A 87 4.63 20.97 16.42
N ARG A 88 5.70 21.56 15.87
CA ARG A 88 6.29 21.12 14.60
C ARG A 88 6.82 19.70 14.69
N LYS A 89 7.55 19.37 15.76
CA LYS A 89 8.06 18.02 15.99
C LYS A 89 6.93 17.01 16.16
N GLU A 90 5.86 17.37 16.87
CA GLU A 90 4.67 16.53 16.99
C GLU A 90 3.98 16.31 15.64
N ALA A 91 3.82 17.35 14.83
CA ALA A 91 3.27 17.25 13.48
C ALA A 91 4.13 16.35 12.59
N GLU A 92 5.45 16.54 12.58
CA GLU A 92 6.41 15.71 11.85
C GLU A 92 6.37 14.26 12.33
N THR A 93 6.29 14.00 13.65
CA THR A 93 6.13 12.63 14.15
C THR A 93 4.78 12.01 13.79
N LYS A 94 3.71 12.81 13.68
CA LYS A 94 2.40 12.34 13.21
C LYS A 94 2.41 12.04 11.71
N GLU A 95 3.11 12.84 10.92
CA GLU A 95 3.31 12.63 9.48
C GLU A 95 4.25 11.44 9.19
N LEU A 96 5.33 11.29 9.97
CA LEU A 96 6.22 10.11 9.92
C LEU A 96 5.50 8.83 10.40
N ARG A 97 4.60 8.95 11.39
CA ARG A 97 3.64 7.90 11.74
C ARG A 97 2.47 7.81 10.77
N GLY A 98 2.46 8.63 9.72
CA GLY A 98 1.33 8.88 8.84
C GLY A 98 0.83 7.69 8.03
N HIS A 99 1.31 6.47 8.25
CA HIS A 99 0.81 5.22 7.66
C HIS A 99 0.75 4.06 8.68
N THR A 100 0.92 4.31 9.99
CA THR A 100 0.68 3.27 10.98
C THR A 100 -0.82 3.18 11.24
N VAL A 101 -1.39 2.01 10.98
CA VAL A 101 -2.81 1.66 11.23
C VAL A 101 -3.23 2.12 12.62
N THR A 102 -3.92 3.26 12.69
CA THR A 102 -4.67 3.66 13.88
C THR A 102 -6.05 3.02 13.79
N ASP A 103 -6.78 2.88 14.90
CA ASP A 103 -8.13 2.31 14.88
C ASP A 103 -9.12 3.08 13.98
N GLU A 104 -8.76 4.30 13.56
CA GLU A 104 -9.54 5.14 12.64
C GLU A 104 -9.07 5.08 11.18
N ASN A 105 -7.87 4.55 10.90
CA ASN A 105 -7.27 4.56 9.56
C ASN A 105 -6.84 3.15 9.14
N MET A 106 -7.52 2.61 8.13
CA MET A 106 -7.21 1.30 7.55
C MET A 106 -6.04 1.38 6.56
N SER A 107 -5.14 0.39 6.57
CA SER A 107 -4.10 0.26 5.55
C SER A 107 -4.71 -0.13 4.19
N ILE A 108 -4.06 0.30 3.10
CA ILE A 108 -4.48 -0.06 1.75
C ILE A 108 -4.47 -1.59 1.56
N ASP A 109 -3.50 -2.28 2.13
CA ASP A 109 -3.40 -3.75 2.08
C ASP A 109 -4.57 -4.43 2.81
N SER A 110 -5.02 -3.86 3.92
CA SER A 110 -6.19 -4.33 4.66
C SER A 110 -7.47 -4.14 3.84
N LEU A 111 -7.63 -2.98 3.21
CA LEU A 111 -8.76 -2.72 2.30
C LEU A 111 -8.74 -3.67 1.10
N PHE A 112 -7.56 -3.90 0.52
CA PHE A 112 -7.39 -4.84 -0.59
C PHE A 112 -7.77 -6.27 -0.16
N THR A 113 -7.29 -6.72 0.99
CA THR A 113 -7.60 -8.05 1.54
C THR A 113 -9.09 -8.22 1.83
N LEU A 114 -9.75 -7.16 2.32
CA LEU A 114 -11.20 -7.13 2.52
C LEU A 114 -11.94 -7.32 1.19
N LEU A 115 -11.56 -6.56 0.17
CA LEU A 115 -12.18 -6.66 -1.16
C LEU A 115 -11.90 -8.01 -1.83
N GLU A 116 -10.73 -8.61 -1.60
CA GLU A 116 -10.40 -9.94 -2.09
C GLU A 116 -11.22 -11.03 -1.37
N GLN A 117 -11.42 -10.92 -0.06
CA GLN A 117 -12.30 -11.83 0.68
C GLN A 117 -13.73 -11.72 0.19
N ARG A 118 -14.21 -10.49 -0.07
CA ARG A 118 -15.50 -10.27 -0.70
C ARG A 118 -15.63 -10.98 -2.05
N LYS A 119 -14.59 -10.96 -2.89
CA LYS A 119 -14.54 -11.65 -4.19
C LYS A 119 -14.84 -13.15 -4.09
N ARG A 120 -14.49 -13.76 -2.94
CA ARG A 120 -14.66 -15.20 -2.64
C ARG A 120 -16.02 -15.53 -2.02
N LEU A 121 -16.71 -14.55 -1.43
CA LEU A 121 -18.03 -14.72 -0.84
C LEU A 121 -19.10 -14.76 -1.93
N GLN A 122 -20.19 -15.51 -1.69
CA GLN A 122 -21.30 -15.55 -2.62
C GLN A 122 -22.07 -14.22 -2.59
N PRO A 123 -22.68 -13.78 -3.71
CA PRO A 123 -23.53 -12.60 -3.73
C PRO A 123 -24.65 -12.69 -2.68
N GLY A 124 -24.68 -11.73 -1.75
CA GLY A 124 -25.63 -11.69 -0.63
C GLY A 124 -25.21 -12.44 0.64
N GLU A 125 -24.05 -13.10 0.67
CA GLU A 125 -23.52 -13.67 1.92
C GLU A 125 -22.88 -12.62 2.84
N ILE A 126 -22.48 -11.50 2.27
CA ILE A 126 -21.92 -10.36 3.00
C ILE A 126 -23.01 -9.68 3.85
N ASP A 127 -24.26 -9.76 3.40
CA ASP A 127 -25.41 -9.22 4.12
C ASP A 127 -25.81 -10.10 5.32
N LYS A 128 -25.23 -11.31 5.44
CA LYS A 128 -25.42 -12.13 6.64
C LYS A 128 -24.75 -11.43 7.83
N PRO A 129 -25.46 -11.28 8.96
CA PRO A 129 -24.96 -10.52 10.11
C PRO A 129 -23.69 -11.14 10.70
N GLU A 130 -23.56 -12.47 10.71
CA GLU A 130 -22.39 -13.18 11.22
C GLU A 130 -21.11 -12.87 10.43
N VAL A 131 -21.20 -12.91 9.10
CA VAL A 131 -20.07 -12.61 8.21
C VAL A 131 -19.70 -11.14 8.33
N ARG A 132 -20.70 -10.26 8.43
CA ARG A 132 -20.47 -8.82 8.58
C ARG A 132 -19.78 -8.50 9.90
N GLN A 133 -20.22 -9.09 11.02
CA GLN A 133 -19.57 -8.92 12.33
C GLN A 133 -18.13 -9.42 12.32
N ALA A 134 -17.86 -10.60 11.76
CA ALA A 134 -16.50 -11.12 11.65
C ALA A 134 -15.57 -10.19 10.85
N MET A 135 -16.09 -9.51 9.81
CA MET A 135 -15.32 -8.55 9.03
C MET A 135 -15.07 -7.24 9.78
N LEU A 136 -16.07 -6.76 10.54
CA LEU A 136 -15.93 -5.57 11.38
C LEU A 136 -14.88 -5.79 12.48
N GLU A 137 -14.89 -6.95 13.13
CA GLU A 137 -13.90 -7.30 14.17
C GLU A 137 -12.49 -7.47 13.61
N LYS A 138 -12.37 -8.17 12.47
CA LYS A 138 -11.07 -8.46 11.86
C LYS A 138 -10.37 -7.21 11.34
N TYR A 139 -11.12 -6.30 10.74
CA TYR A 139 -10.57 -5.11 10.11
C TYR A 139 -10.76 -3.83 10.92
N LYS A 140 -11.45 -3.90 12.06
CA LYS A 140 -11.80 -2.77 12.92
C LYS A 140 -12.47 -1.63 12.16
N ILE A 141 -13.44 -1.98 11.31
CA ILE A 141 -14.18 -1.03 10.46
C ILE A 141 -15.52 -0.72 11.10
N ASP A 142 -16.04 0.49 10.89
CA ASP A 142 -17.38 0.88 11.33
C ASP A 142 -18.47 0.38 10.35
N GLU A 143 -19.61 -0.06 10.86
CA GLU A 143 -20.69 -0.66 10.08
C GLU A 143 -21.19 0.21 8.90
N PRO A 144 -21.47 1.53 9.07
CA PRO A 144 -21.87 2.40 7.97
C PRO A 144 -20.76 2.59 6.93
N THR A 145 -19.49 2.62 7.34
CA THR A 145 -18.37 2.76 6.38
C THR A 145 -18.19 1.51 5.53
N LEU A 146 -18.38 0.32 6.12
CA LEU A 146 -18.42 -0.92 5.37
C LEU A 146 -19.62 -0.94 4.41
N GLY A 147 -20.79 -0.46 4.85
CA GLY A 147 -21.99 -0.37 4.03
C GLY A 147 -21.81 0.54 2.80
N THR A 148 -21.19 1.71 2.98
CA THR A 148 -20.91 2.62 1.85
C THR A 148 -19.86 2.03 0.91
N LEU A 149 -18.79 1.43 1.44
CA LEU A 149 -17.77 0.76 0.63
C LEU A 149 -18.39 -0.34 -0.25
N LEU A 150 -19.22 -1.19 0.36
CA LEU A 150 -19.85 -2.32 -0.34
C LEU A 150 -20.84 -1.88 -1.41
N LYS A 151 -21.53 -0.76 -1.19
CA LYS A 151 -22.47 -0.17 -2.13
C LYS A 151 -21.80 0.40 -3.38
N TYR A 152 -20.66 1.09 -3.21
CA TYR A 152 -20.01 1.81 -4.32
C TYR A 152 -18.96 0.97 -5.06
N TYR A 153 -18.27 0.07 -4.36
CA TYR A 153 -17.33 -0.85 -5.01
C TYR A 153 -18.07 -2.12 -5.32
N ASN A 154 -18.24 -2.45 -6.60
CA ASN A 154 -18.71 -3.77 -6.99
C ASN A 154 -17.51 -4.65 -7.29
N THR A 155 -17.51 -5.91 -6.83
CA THR A 155 -16.42 -6.86 -7.08
C THR A 155 -16.95 -8.05 -7.86
N MET A 156 -16.15 -8.54 -8.80
CA MET A 156 -16.42 -9.81 -9.49
C MET A 156 -16.58 -10.98 -8.48
N ALA A 157 -17.44 -11.94 -8.79
CA ALA A 157 -17.56 -13.18 -8.01
C ALA A 157 -16.69 -14.28 -8.63
N ILE A 158 -15.98 -15.04 -7.80
CA ILE A 158 -15.19 -16.20 -8.25
C ILE A 158 -16.09 -17.42 -8.40
N MET A 159 -16.07 -18.05 -9.58
CA MET A 159 -16.78 -19.30 -9.82
C MET A 159 -16.00 -20.51 -9.28
N PRO A 160 -16.68 -21.64 -8.97
CA PRO A 160 -15.98 -22.88 -8.68
C PRO A 160 -15.05 -23.28 -9.84
N PRO A 161 -13.90 -23.92 -9.56
CA PRO A 161 -12.93 -24.28 -10.58
C PRO A 161 -13.56 -25.26 -11.59
N ALA A 162 -13.29 -25.04 -12.87
CA ALA A 162 -13.63 -26.00 -13.90
C ALA A 162 -12.66 -27.18 -13.82
N ILE A 163 -13.19 -28.41 -13.85
CA ILE A 163 -12.40 -29.65 -13.67
C ILE A 163 -11.49 -29.94 -14.88
N ASP A 164 -11.79 -29.29 -16.00
CA ASP A 164 -11.07 -29.39 -17.26
C ASP A 164 -9.68 -28.71 -17.21
N ASP A 165 -9.54 -27.68 -16.37
CA ASP A 165 -8.30 -26.92 -16.26
C ASP A 165 -7.33 -27.61 -15.29
N LYS A 166 -6.23 -28.14 -15.85
CA LYS A 166 -5.11 -28.74 -15.08
C LYS A 166 -4.49 -27.78 -14.03
N GLU A 167 -4.73 -26.48 -14.18
CA GLU A 167 -4.23 -25.41 -13.32
C GLU A 167 -5.31 -24.85 -12.38
N GLU A 168 -6.50 -25.47 -12.28
CA GLU A 168 -7.62 -25.03 -11.43
C GLU A 168 -8.00 -23.55 -11.62
N ARG A 169 -7.89 -23.05 -12.86
CA ARG A 169 -8.18 -21.65 -13.16
C ARG A 169 -9.64 -21.35 -12.83
N ARG A 170 -9.84 -20.31 -12.01
CA ARG A 170 -11.19 -19.87 -11.61
C ARG A 170 -11.62 -18.71 -12.48
N VAL A 171 -12.74 -18.89 -13.18
CA VAL A 171 -13.34 -17.80 -13.95
C VAL A 171 -14.03 -16.83 -13.00
N SER A 172 -13.67 -15.56 -13.08
CA SER A 172 -14.37 -14.50 -12.37
C SER A 172 -15.45 -13.90 -13.24
N VAL A 173 -16.67 -13.80 -12.74
CA VAL A 173 -17.80 -13.24 -13.48
C VAL A 173 -18.31 -12.00 -12.75
N TRP A 174 -18.52 -10.92 -13.50
CA TRP A 174 -19.27 -9.77 -13.02
C TRP A 174 -20.73 -10.16 -12.94
N VAL A 175 -21.25 -10.24 -11.72
CA VAL A 175 -22.66 -10.56 -11.50
C VAL A 175 -23.29 -9.43 -10.69
N THR A 176 -24.37 -8.89 -11.25
CA THR A 176 -25.19 -7.84 -10.61
C THR A 176 -26.22 -8.44 -9.66
N ASP A 177 -26.71 -9.65 -9.96
CA ASP A 177 -27.85 -10.27 -9.29
C ASP A 177 -27.55 -11.68 -8.76
N LYS A 178 -28.01 -11.97 -7.54
CA LYS A 178 -27.80 -13.28 -6.89
C LYS A 178 -28.33 -14.46 -7.73
N VAL A 179 -29.48 -14.28 -8.38
CA VAL A 179 -30.13 -15.32 -9.20
C VAL A 179 -29.27 -15.69 -10.41
N ASP A 180 -28.66 -14.69 -11.05
CA ASP A 180 -27.78 -14.91 -12.20
C ASP A 180 -26.50 -15.64 -11.80
N TRP A 181 -25.98 -15.34 -10.60
CA TRP A 181 -24.84 -16.05 -10.05
C TRP A 181 -25.19 -17.52 -9.80
N GLU A 182 -26.29 -17.80 -9.11
CA GLU A 182 -26.74 -19.18 -8.84
C GLU A 182 -26.95 -19.97 -10.13
N LYS A 183 -27.53 -19.34 -11.16
CA LYS A 183 -27.71 -19.96 -12.48
C LYS A 183 -26.37 -20.33 -13.11
N LYS A 184 -25.40 -19.41 -13.09
CA LYS A 184 -24.06 -19.66 -13.64
C LYS A 184 -23.33 -20.73 -12.84
N VAL A 185 -23.48 -20.76 -11.51
CA VAL A 185 -22.83 -21.77 -10.65
C VAL A 185 -23.39 -23.15 -10.98
N ARG A 186 -24.72 -23.28 -11.07
CA ARG A 186 -25.36 -24.52 -11.50
C ARG A 186 -24.89 -25.00 -12.87
N GLN A 187 -24.70 -24.09 -13.83
CA GLN A 187 -24.16 -24.43 -15.15
C GLN A 187 -22.72 -24.98 -15.07
N VAL A 188 -21.87 -24.35 -14.26
CA VAL A 188 -20.50 -24.82 -14.04
C VAL A 188 -20.50 -26.18 -13.33
N ASP A 189 -21.35 -26.37 -12.34
CA ASP A 189 -21.47 -27.64 -11.60
C ASP A 189 -22.00 -28.77 -12.49
N GLN A 190 -22.99 -28.50 -13.34
CA GLN A 190 -23.51 -29.45 -14.33
C GLN A 190 -22.40 -29.87 -15.30
N ARG A 191 -21.70 -28.91 -15.90
CA ARG A 191 -20.54 -29.17 -16.76
C ARG A 191 -19.48 -30.00 -16.03
N ASN A 192 -19.18 -29.64 -14.79
CA ASN A 192 -18.20 -30.36 -13.96
C ASN A 192 -18.64 -31.80 -13.67
N ALA A 193 -19.92 -32.04 -13.40
CA ALA A 193 -20.47 -33.38 -13.18
C ALA A 193 -20.40 -34.24 -14.44
N GLU A 194 -20.71 -33.66 -15.61
CA GLU A 194 -20.58 -34.33 -16.91
C GLU A 194 -19.14 -34.73 -17.20
N ILE A 195 -18.18 -33.82 -16.99
CA ILE A 195 -16.75 -34.10 -17.16
C ILE A 195 -16.29 -35.20 -16.20
N LYS A 196 -16.71 -35.16 -14.92
CA LYS A 196 -16.39 -36.23 -13.96
C LYS A 196 -16.94 -37.57 -14.42
N LYS A 197 -18.19 -37.61 -14.90
CA LYS A 197 -18.83 -38.84 -15.38
C LYS A 197 -18.12 -39.38 -16.61
N ALA A 198 -17.83 -38.53 -17.61
CA ALA A 198 -17.07 -38.91 -18.79
C ALA A 198 -15.67 -39.44 -18.43
N ARG A 199 -14.99 -38.82 -17.46
CA ARG A 199 -13.68 -39.29 -16.96
C ARG A 199 -13.78 -40.66 -16.27
N GLN A 200 -14.85 -40.91 -15.52
CA GLN A 200 -15.08 -42.22 -14.89
C GLN A 200 -15.41 -43.30 -15.92
N GLU A 201 -16.21 -42.98 -16.94
CA GLU A 201 -16.52 -43.89 -18.06
C GLU A 201 -15.25 -44.23 -18.85
N ALA A 202 -14.45 -43.23 -19.22
CA ALA A 202 -13.16 -43.46 -19.90
C ALA A 202 -12.19 -44.31 -19.06
N LEU A 203 -12.20 -44.17 -17.73
CA LEU A 203 -11.38 -45.01 -16.84
C LEU A 203 -11.88 -46.47 -16.83
N LYS A 204 -13.20 -46.69 -16.83
CA LYS A 204 -13.80 -48.02 -16.91
C LYS A 204 -13.50 -48.68 -18.26
N ASP A 205 -13.59 -47.94 -19.35
CA ASP A 205 -13.30 -48.45 -20.70
C ASP A 205 -11.82 -48.82 -20.85
N ASN A 206 -10.90 -48.01 -20.32
CA ASN A 206 -9.48 -48.32 -20.34
C ASN A 206 -9.15 -49.56 -19.48
N ASN A 207 -9.78 -49.70 -18.31
CA ASN A 207 -9.62 -50.88 -17.47
C ASN A 207 -10.20 -52.15 -18.14
N ARG A 208 -11.33 -52.03 -18.82
CA ARG A 208 -11.92 -53.14 -19.59
C ARG A 208 -11.01 -53.54 -20.76
N ALA A 209 -10.48 -52.58 -21.50
CA ALA A 209 -9.56 -52.84 -22.60
C ALA A 209 -8.22 -53.44 -22.13
N LYS A 210 -7.75 -53.12 -20.92
CA LYS A 210 -6.60 -53.78 -20.31
C LYS A 210 -6.91 -55.23 -19.97
N LYS A 211 -8.05 -55.49 -19.34
CA LYS A 211 -8.47 -56.84 -18.99
C LYS A 211 -8.65 -57.73 -20.22
N GLU A 212 -9.30 -57.23 -21.27
CA GLU A 212 -9.46 -57.97 -22.53
C GLU A 212 -8.11 -58.25 -23.24
N LYS A 213 -7.09 -57.39 -23.04
CA LYS A 213 -5.74 -57.66 -23.54
C LYS A 213 -5.02 -58.72 -22.70
N GLU A 214 -5.14 -58.67 -21.38
CA GLU A 214 -4.59 -59.67 -20.47
C GLU A 214 -5.20 -61.05 -20.76
N ASP A 215 -6.54 -61.14 -20.86
CA ASP A 215 -7.26 -62.38 -21.19
C ASP A 215 -6.80 -62.93 -22.56
N ASN A 216 -6.69 -62.08 -23.60
CA ASN A 216 -6.18 -62.52 -24.92
C ASN A 216 -4.70 -62.96 -24.90
N THR A 217 -3.86 -62.35 -24.06
CA THR A 217 -2.46 -62.79 -23.91
C THR A 217 -2.36 -64.11 -23.16
N GLU A 218 -3.20 -64.34 -22.16
CA GLU A 218 -3.28 -65.61 -21.45
C GLU A 218 -3.80 -66.72 -22.37
N ASP A 219 -4.86 -66.47 -23.14
CA ASP A 219 -5.40 -67.42 -24.12
C ASP A 219 -4.36 -67.77 -25.21
N LYS A 220 -3.58 -66.78 -25.66
CA LYS A 220 -2.50 -67.01 -26.63
C LYS A 220 -1.35 -67.82 -26.03
N ALA A 221 -0.95 -67.53 -24.79
CA ALA A 221 0.08 -68.28 -24.08
C ALA A 221 -0.36 -69.74 -23.80
N LEU A 222 -1.63 -69.95 -23.47
CA LEU A 222 -2.21 -71.29 -23.32
C LEU A 222 -2.21 -72.04 -24.65
N LYS A 223 -2.56 -71.37 -25.76
CA LYS A 223 -2.56 -71.99 -27.08
C LYS A 223 -1.16 -72.41 -27.53
N ASP A 224 -0.16 -71.56 -27.34
CA ASP A 224 1.24 -71.87 -27.68
C ASP A 224 1.79 -73.08 -26.88
N LEU A 225 1.33 -73.29 -25.63
CA LEU A 225 1.71 -74.44 -24.81
C LEU A 225 1.16 -75.79 -25.31
N PHE A 226 0.06 -75.78 -26.07
CA PHE A 226 -0.56 -77.00 -26.59
C PHE A 226 -0.24 -77.27 -28.08
N ASP A 227 0.18 -76.25 -28.83
CA ASP A 227 0.55 -76.38 -30.25
C ASP A 227 2.03 -76.82 -30.46
N GLU A 228 2.91 -76.79 -29.44
CA GLU A 228 4.31 -77.28 -29.51
C GLU A 228 4.48 -78.81 -29.40
N GLY A 229 3.38 -79.57 -29.44
CA GLY A 229 3.42 -81.03 -29.33
C GLY A 229 3.11 -81.76 -30.63
N TYR A 230 3.96 -81.68 -31.66
CA TYR A 230 4.13 -82.71 -32.73
C TYR A 230 5.43 -82.52 -33.51
#